data_AF-A0AA47M8Q7-F1
#
_entry.id   AF-A0AA47M8Q7-F1
#
_cell.length_a   1.000
_cell.length_b   1.000
_cell.length_c   1.000
_cell.angle_alpha   90.00
_cell.angle_beta   90.00
_cell.angle_gamma   90.00
#
_symmetry.space_group_name_H-M   'P 1'
#
loop_
_entity.id
_entity.type
_entity.pdbx_description
1 polymer ?
#
loop_
_entity_poly.entity_id
_entity_poly.type
_entity_poly.pdbx_seq_one_letter_code
_entity_poly.pdbx_strand_id
1 'polypeptide(L)'
;MEAAAAAAAAPPAPPPAPQLAPPGKFDFTDANEWPRWMKRFERYRIASGLDKQSEEFQVNAFMYAAGDDAEDILNVLPLTDAEKKSYKRVTEAFNAHCVSKRNIIFERACFNRRSQEPGRIIFFHLELLFEFFKNGEDLACSGILVG
;
A
#
# COMPACT_ATOMS: atom_id res chain seq x y z
N MET A 1 7.52 -4.70 -70.54
CA MET A 1 8.62 -5.14 -69.66
C MET A 1 8.28 -4.63 -68.27
N GLU A 2 7.91 -5.57 -67.41
CA GLU A 2 7.22 -5.37 -66.13
C GLU A 2 8.21 -4.85 -65.08
N ALA A 3 7.96 -3.67 -64.52
CA ALA A 3 8.77 -3.12 -63.43
C ALA A 3 8.21 -3.65 -62.10
N ALA A 4 8.93 -4.61 -61.52
CA ALA A 4 8.58 -5.22 -60.25
C ALA A 4 8.64 -4.19 -59.12
N ALA A 5 7.52 -4.02 -58.41
CA ALA A 5 7.46 -3.27 -57.17
C ALA A 5 8.24 -4.03 -56.09
N ALA A 6 9.36 -3.48 -55.66
CA ALA A 6 10.11 -3.97 -54.51
C ALA A 6 9.29 -3.73 -53.23
N ALA A 7 8.65 -4.79 -52.73
CA ALA A 7 8.06 -4.81 -51.41
C ALA A 7 9.19 -4.65 -50.37
N ALA A 8 9.28 -3.47 -49.76
CA ALA A 8 10.15 -3.25 -48.62
C ALA A 8 9.69 -4.16 -47.47
N ALA A 9 10.51 -5.15 -47.13
CA ALA A 9 10.28 -6.02 -45.99
C ALA A 9 10.15 -5.16 -44.73
N ALA A 10 9.03 -5.33 -44.01
CA ALA A 10 8.82 -4.70 -42.71
C ALA A 10 10.00 -5.03 -41.77
N PRO A 11 10.47 -4.07 -40.95
CA PRO A 11 11.56 -4.32 -40.01
C PRO A 11 11.22 -5.51 -39.11
N PRO A 12 12.21 -6.36 -38.76
CA PRO A 12 11.97 -7.50 -37.88
C PRO A 12 11.37 -7.01 -36.57
N ALA A 13 10.28 -7.65 -36.14
CA ALA A 13 9.59 -7.31 -34.90
C ALA A 13 10.61 -7.26 -33.74
N PRO A 14 10.49 -6.26 -32.83
CA PRO A 14 11.37 -6.17 -31.67
C PRO A 14 11.27 -7.46 -30.85
N PRO A 15 12.37 -7.92 -30.23
CA PRO A 15 12.34 -9.10 -29.37
C PRO A 15 11.28 -8.93 -28.27
N PRO A 16 10.58 -9.99 -27.87
CA PRO A 16 9.59 -9.92 -26.81
C PRO A 16 10.27 -9.34 -25.55
N ALA A 17 9.71 -8.24 -25.04
CA ALA A 17 10.22 -7.60 -23.84
C ALA A 17 10.28 -8.61 -22.68
N PRO A 18 11.29 -8.53 -21.79
CA PRO A 18 11.38 -9.41 -20.63
C PRO A 18 10.08 -9.31 -19.82
N GLN A 19 9.37 -10.43 -19.73
CA GLN A 19 8.11 -10.54 -18.99
C GLN A 19 8.43 -10.41 -17.51
N LEU A 20 8.11 -9.25 -16.93
CA LEU A 20 8.26 -9.03 -15.50
C LEU A 20 7.21 -9.84 -14.76
N ALA A 21 7.64 -10.65 -13.80
CA ALA A 21 6.72 -11.35 -12.92
C ALA A 21 6.02 -10.31 -12.01
N PRO A 22 4.69 -10.42 -11.82
CA PRO A 22 4.00 -9.60 -10.83
C PRO A 22 4.59 -9.86 -9.43
N PRO A 23 4.49 -8.88 -8.52
CA PRO A 23 4.83 -9.12 -7.12
C PRO A 23 3.99 -10.27 -6.58
N GLY A 24 4.58 -11.07 -5.68
CA GLY A 24 3.85 -12.13 -4.99
C GLY A 24 2.74 -11.57 -4.11
N LYS A 25 1.83 -12.46 -3.69
CA LYS A 25 0.70 -12.16 -2.80
C LYS A 25 1.15 -11.30 -1.61
N PHE A 26 0.37 -10.27 -1.28
CA PHE A 26 0.61 -9.49 -0.07
C PHE A 26 0.05 -10.24 1.15
N ASP A 27 0.80 -10.24 2.24
CA ASP A 27 0.32 -10.76 3.51
C ASP A 27 -0.31 -9.65 4.35
N PHE A 28 -1.64 -9.67 4.44
CA PHE A 28 -2.41 -8.67 5.17
C PHE A 28 -2.31 -8.80 6.70
N THR A 29 -1.70 -9.88 7.23
CA THR A 29 -1.41 -9.96 8.68
C THR A 29 -0.27 -9.03 9.09
N ASP A 30 0.69 -8.79 8.18
CA ASP A 30 1.88 -7.98 8.42
C ASP A 30 1.76 -6.60 7.73
N ALA A 31 0.87 -5.75 8.24
CA ALA A 31 0.64 -4.39 7.74
C ALA A 31 1.91 -3.49 7.70
N ASN A 32 2.98 -3.89 8.37
CA ASN A 32 4.30 -3.23 8.33
C ASN A 32 5.00 -3.38 6.97
N GLU A 33 4.77 -4.48 6.26
CA GLU A 33 5.39 -4.74 4.94
C GLU A 33 4.63 -4.09 3.79
N TRP A 34 3.46 -3.48 4.08
CA TRP A 34 2.64 -2.79 3.09
C TRP A 34 3.43 -1.75 2.26
N PRO A 35 4.22 -0.83 2.83
CA PRO A 35 4.98 0.15 2.03
C PRO A 35 6.00 -0.51 1.10
N ARG A 36 6.62 -1.61 1.56
CA ARG A 36 7.61 -2.35 0.76
C ARG A 36 6.93 -3.01 -0.42
N TRP A 37 5.82 -3.70 -0.16
CA TRP A 37 5.05 -4.39 -1.18
C TRP A 37 4.46 -3.40 -2.19
N MET A 38 3.83 -2.31 -1.75
CA MET A 38 3.26 -1.29 -2.62
C MET A 38 4.33 -0.66 -3.53
N LYS A 39 5.52 -0.36 -2.99
CA LYS A 39 6.65 0.14 -3.79
C LYS A 39 7.12 -0.86 -4.86
N ARG A 40 7.04 -2.16 -4.59
CA ARG A 40 7.34 -3.21 -5.57
C ARG A 40 6.26 -3.28 -6.64
N PHE A 41 4.99 -3.18 -6.26
CA PHE A 41 3.87 -3.14 -7.20
C PHE A 41 3.93 -1.92 -8.12
N GLU A 42 4.21 -0.73 -7.62
CA GLU A 42 4.36 0.48 -8.46
C GLU A 42 5.50 0.35 -9.49
N ARG A 43 6.62 -0.27 -9.09
CA ARG A 43 7.71 -0.57 -10.02
C ARG A 43 7.27 -1.55 -11.11
N TYR A 44 6.55 -2.59 -10.73
CA TYR A 44 5.96 -3.53 -11.68
C TYR A 44 4.98 -2.81 -12.62
N ARG A 45 4.13 -1.93 -12.08
CA ARG A 45 3.13 -1.18 -12.85
C ARG A 45 3.76 -0.34 -13.96
N ILE A 46 4.82 0.40 -13.63
CA ILE A 46 5.54 1.23 -14.62
C ILE A 46 6.32 0.35 -15.60
N ALA A 47 7.04 -0.66 -15.11
CA ALA A 47 7.95 -1.43 -15.93
C ALA A 47 7.24 -2.43 -16.87
N SER A 48 6.04 -2.88 -16.51
CA SER A 48 5.18 -3.72 -17.37
C SER A 48 4.32 -2.90 -18.36
N GLY A 49 4.29 -1.56 -18.22
CA GLY A 49 3.39 -0.70 -18.99
C GLY A 49 1.93 -0.76 -18.54
N LEU A 50 1.66 -1.34 -17.37
CA LEU A 50 0.33 -1.39 -16.76
C LEU A 50 -0.18 0.02 -16.45
N ASP A 51 0.70 0.98 -16.18
CA ASP A 51 0.36 2.39 -15.97
C ASP A 51 -0.39 3.04 -17.14
N LYS A 52 -0.20 2.51 -18.36
CA LYS A 52 -0.81 3.01 -19.60
C LYS A 52 -2.14 2.33 -19.93
N GLN A 53 -2.50 1.27 -19.22
CA GLN A 53 -3.76 0.55 -19.41
C GLN A 53 -4.93 1.31 -18.76
N SER A 54 -6.16 0.87 -19.00
CA SER A 54 -7.34 1.47 -18.36
C SER A 54 -7.25 1.38 -16.83
N GLU A 55 -7.82 2.35 -16.12
CA GLU A 55 -7.81 2.35 -14.65
C GLU A 55 -8.44 1.07 -14.08
N GLU A 56 -9.53 0.59 -14.70
CA GLU A 56 -10.16 -0.68 -14.32
C GLU A 56 -9.21 -1.87 -14.45
N PHE A 57 -8.42 -1.94 -15.53
CA PHE A 57 -7.44 -3.00 -15.70
C PHE A 57 -6.31 -2.90 -14.68
N GLN A 58 -5.88 -1.69 -14.33
CA GLN A 58 -4.89 -1.47 -13.28
C GLN A 58 -5.39 -1.92 -11.91
N VAL A 59 -6.66 -1.62 -11.58
CA VAL A 59 -7.29 -2.10 -10.34
C VAL A 59 -7.37 -3.62 -10.33
N ASN A 60 -7.84 -4.24 -11.41
CA ASN A 60 -7.94 -5.71 -11.48
C ASN A 60 -6.57 -6.38 -11.35
N ALA A 61 -5.54 -5.85 -12.01
CA ALA A 61 -4.17 -6.36 -11.89
C ALA A 61 -3.61 -6.18 -10.48
N PHE A 62 -3.98 -5.09 -9.80
CA PHE A 62 -3.63 -4.84 -8.41
C PHE A 62 -4.32 -5.83 -7.46
N MET A 63 -5.63 -6.07 -7.60
CA MET A 63 -6.37 -7.08 -6.84
C MET A 63 -5.77 -8.47 -7.03
N TYR A 64 -5.50 -8.85 -8.29
CA TYR A 64 -4.92 -10.15 -8.62
C TYR A 64 -3.52 -10.35 -8.00
N ALA A 65 -2.68 -9.32 -7.99
CA ALA A 65 -1.35 -9.38 -7.38
C ALA A 65 -1.40 -9.35 -5.85
N ALA A 66 -2.36 -8.64 -5.26
CA ALA A 66 -2.54 -8.57 -3.81
C ALA A 66 -3.10 -9.89 -3.24
N GLY A 67 -3.94 -10.59 -4.00
CA GLY A 67 -4.55 -11.88 -3.67
C GLY A 67 -5.95 -11.77 -3.06
N ASP A 68 -6.56 -12.91 -2.76
CA ASP A 68 -7.99 -13.02 -2.40
C ASP A 68 -8.42 -12.10 -1.23
N ASP A 69 -7.57 -11.98 -0.20
CA ASP A 69 -7.86 -11.12 0.97
C ASP A 69 -8.01 -9.63 0.59
N ALA A 70 -7.44 -9.20 -0.54
CA ALA A 70 -7.58 -7.85 -1.05
C ALA A 70 -9.01 -7.55 -1.52
N GLU A 71 -9.70 -8.54 -2.11
CA GLU A 71 -11.09 -8.35 -2.54
C GLU A 71 -12.01 -8.15 -1.34
N ASP A 72 -11.83 -8.95 -0.28
CA ASP A 72 -12.58 -8.81 0.97
C ASP A 72 -12.37 -7.41 1.58
N ILE A 73 -11.12 -6.92 1.57
CA ILE A 73 -10.82 -5.57 2.05
C ILE A 73 -11.48 -4.50 1.17
N LEU A 74 -11.42 -4.64 -0.16
CA LEU A 74 -12.06 -3.70 -1.09
C LEU A 74 -13.58 -3.61 -0.88
N ASN A 75 -14.20 -4.72 -0.49
CA ASN A 75 -15.64 -4.77 -0.18
C ASN A 75 -16.02 -4.07 1.13
N VAL A 76 -15.12 -4.06 2.12
CA VAL A 76 -15.33 -3.38 3.42
C VAL A 76 -14.97 -1.89 3.36
N LEU A 77 -14.13 -1.47 2.40
CA LEU A 77 -13.76 -0.07 2.24
C LEU A 77 -14.98 0.78 1.83
N PRO A 78 -15.13 2.00 2.40
CA PRO A 78 -16.24 2.90 2.09
C PRO A 78 -16.03 3.63 0.74
N LEU A 79 -15.92 2.86 -0.34
CA LEU A 79 -15.76 3.35 -1.71
C LEU A 79 -17.03 3.06 -2.51
N THR A 80 -17.44 4.01 -3.35
CA THR A 80 -18.51 3.80 -4.33
C THR A 80 -18.04 2.90 -5.48
N ASP A 81 -18.97 2.28 -6.21
CA ASP A 81 -18.61 1.41 -7.36
C ASP A 81 -17.83 2.15 -8.46
N ALA A 82 -18.06 3.45 -8.61
CA ALA A 82 -17.28 4.28 -9.52
C ALA A 82 -15.84 4.51 -9.01
N GLU A 83 -15.67 4.71 -7.70
CA GLU A 83 -14.35 4.90 -7.08
C GLU A 83 -13.54 3.61 -7.02
N LYS A 84 -14.21 2.45 -6.87
CA LYS A 84 -13.56 1.13 -6.95
C LYS A 84 -12.91 0.87 -8.30
N LYS A 85 -13.33 1.56 -9.35
CA LYS A 85 -12.73 1.49 -10.69
C LYS A 85 -11.54 2.43 -10.87
N SER A 86 -11.35 3.38 -9.96
CA SER A 86 -10.25 4.34 -10.05
C SER A 86 -9.05 3.87 -9.25
N TYR A 87 -7.95 3.62 -9.96
CA TYR A 87 -6.70 3.15 -9.37
C TYR A 87 -6.21 4.04 -8.22
N LYS A 88 -6.30 5.37 -8.38
CA LYS A 88 -5.86 6.33 -7.37
C LYS A 88 -6.65 6.20 -6.08
N ARG A 89 -7.99 6.20 -6.18
CA ARG A 89 -8.88 6.11 -5.02
C ARG A 89 -8.74 4.77 -4.29
N VAL A 90 -8.63 3.68 -5.03
CA VAL A 90 -8.39 2.35 -4.45
C VAL A 90 -7.05 2.34 -3.71
N THR A 91 -5.96 2.81 -4.33
CA THR A 91 -4.63 2.81 -3.72
C THR A 91 -4.57 3.70 -2.47
N GLU A 92 -5.20 4.87 -2.48
CA GLU A 92 -5.32 5.76 -1.32
C GLU A 92 -6.07 5.12 -0.16
N ALA A 93 -7.21 4.48 -0.44
CA ALA A 93 -8.01 3.79 0.58
C ALA A 93 -7.28 2.59 1.18
N PHE A 94 -6.56 1.81 0.36
CA PHE A 94 -5.72 0.71 0.83
C PHE A 94 -4.54 1.20 1.67
N ASN A 95 -3.89 2.30 1.25
CA ASN A 95 -2.85 2.94 2.05
C ASN A 95 -3.40 3.39 3.41
N ALA A 96 -4.54 4.08 3.45
CA ALA A 96 -5.17 4.48 4.69
C ALA A 96 -5.48 3.26 5.57
N HIS A 97 -6.09 2.22 5.01
CA HIS A 97 -6.43 1.00 5.75
C HIS A 97 -5.21 0.29 6.35
N CYS A 98 -4.16 0.09 5.55
CA CYS A 98 -2.96 -0.63 5.97
C CYS A 98 -2.00 0.22 6.82
N VAL A 99 -2.00 1.54 6.66
CA VAL A 99 -1.22 2.48 7.50
C VAL A 99 -1.93 2.76 8.83
N SER A 100 -3.25 2.96 8.85
CA SER A 100 -4.01 3.17 10.09
C SER A 100 -4.00 1.94 10.99
N LYS A 101 -4.09 0.72 10.43
CA LYS A 101 -3.90 -0.52 11.20
C LYS A 101 -2.51 -0.64 11.80
N ARG A 102 -1.51 0.03 11.20
CA ARG A 102 -0.13 0.04 11.69
C ARG A 102 0.03 0.82 13.01
N ASN A 103 -0.96 1.60 13.47
CA ASN A 103 -0.62 2.80 14.25
C ASN A 103 -1.33 3.06 15.60
N ILE A 104 -1.92 2.09 16.31
CA ILE A 104 -2.40 2.36 17.69
C ILE A 104 -2.10 1.24 18.69
N ILE A 105 -2.43 -0.02 18.38
CA ILE A 105 -2.27 -1.11 19.36
C ILE A 105 -0.80 -1.52 19.50
N PHE A 106 -0.08 -1.62 18.38
CA PHE A 106 1.36 -1.92 18.37
C PHE A 106 2.18 -0.79 19.02
N GLU A 107 1.84 0.46 18.67
CA GLU A 107 2.38 1.68 19.26
C GLU A 107 2.14 1.75 20.78
N ARG A 108 0.91 1.49 21.25
CA ARG A 108 0.59 1.38 22.69
C ARG A 108 1.31 0.23 23.37
N ALA A 109 1.40 -0.94 22.75
CA ALA A 109 2.08 -2.10 23.32
C ALA A 109 3.59 -1.83 23.45
N CYS A 110 4.22 -1.25 22.43
CA CYS A 110 5.61 -0.80 22.48
C CYS A 110 5.83 0.30 23.52
N PHE A 111 4.89 1.25 23.65
CA PHE A 111 4.94 2.31 24.67
C PHE A 111 4.80 1.74 26.09
N ASN A 112 3.80 0.90 26.35
CA ASN A 112 3.58 0.26 27.64
C ASN A 112 4.70 -0.72 28.02
N ARG A 113 5.43 -1.26 27.04
CA ARG A 113 6.59 -2.14 27.27
C ARG A 113 7.90 -1.39 27.50
N ARG A 114 7.94 -0.06 27.29
CA ARG A 114 9.08 0.77 27.72
C ARG A 114 9.04 0.86 29.24
N SER A 115 9.94 0.12 29.89
CA SER A 115 10.18 0.27 31.33
C SER A 115 10.71 1.69 31.59
N GLN A 116 10.11 2.41 32.54
CA GLN A 116 10.75 3.60 33.10
C GLN A 116 11.98 3.11 33.88
N GLU A 117 13.13 3.06 33.21
CA GLU A 117 14.38 2.70 33.90
C GLU A 117 14.65 3.73 35.02
N PRO A 118 15.00 3.28 36.24
CA PRO A 118 15.33 4.17 37.34
C PRO A 118 16.53 5.04 36.93
N GLY A 119 16.29 6.33 36.74
CA GLY A 119 17.31 7.30 36.28
C GLY A 119 16.91 8.11 35.04
N ARG A 120 15.82 7.76 34.34
CA ARG A 120 15.28 8.67 33.31
C ARG A 120 14.57 9.86 33.96
N ILE A 121 14.97 11.06 33.56
CA ILE A 121 14.34 12.31 33.98
C ILE A 121 12.91 12.32 33.41
N ILE A 122 11.92 12.55 34.27
CA ILE A 122 10.48 12.57 33.92
C ILE A 122 10.21 13.46 32.69
N PHE A 123 10.99 14.53 32.53
CA PHE A 123 10.93 15.44 31.39
C PHE A 123 11.02 14.74 30.03
N PHE A 124 11.98 13.84 29.83
CA PHE A 124 12.14 13.09 28.56
C PHE A 124 11.00 12.11 28.31
N HIS A 125 10.40 11.59 29.38
CA HIS A 125 9.24 10.71 29.27
C HIS A 125 7.99 11.50 28.86
N LEU A 126 7.79 12.70 29.42
CA LEU A 126 6.68 13.59 29.09
C LEU A 126 6.76 14.12 27.65
N GLU A 127 7.97 14.41 27.14
CA GLU A 127 8.17 14.89 25.77
C GLU A 127 7.79 13.81 24.74
N LEU A 128 8.21 12.57 24.97
CA LEU A 128 7.82 11.41 24.17
C LEU A 128 6.32 11.10 24.27
N LEU A 129 5.72 11.30 25.46
CA LEU A 129 4.29 11.10 25.68
C LEU A 129 3.48 12.17 24.95
N PHE A 130 3.94 13.42 24.95
CA PHE A 130 3.30 14.53 24.23
C PHE A 130 3.35 14.32 22.71
N GLU A 131 4.47 13.84 22.18
CA GLU A 131 4.64 13.54 20.77
C GLU A 131 3.80 12.33 20.31
N PHE A 132 3.68 11.32 21.16
CA PHE A 132 2.78 10.18 20.94
C PHE A 132 1.30 10.60 20.87
N PHE A 133 0.85 11.45 21.79
CA PHE A 133 -0.52 11.95 21.81
C PHE A 133 -0.83 12.90 20.64
N LYS A 134 0.14 13.69 20.18
CA LYS A 134 -0.04 14.56 19.00
C LYS A 134 -0.20 13.80 17.69
N ASN A 135 0.38 12.62 17.58
CA ASN A 135 0.30 11.79 16.37
C ASN A 135 -0.95 10.87 16.33
N GLY A 136 -1.79 10.87 17.38
CA GLY A 136 -2.93 9.98 17.53
C GLY A 136 -4.18 10.68 18.07
N GLU A 137 -4.64 11.74 17.41
CA GLU A 137 -5.92 12.41 17.74
C GLU A 137 -7.11 11.45 17.62
N ASP A 138 -7.47 10.80 18.72
CA ASP A 138 -8.72 11.04 19.48
C ASP A 138 -8.69 10.17 20.75
N LEU A 139 -8.52 10.80 21.91
CA LEU A 139 -8.58 10.15 23.23
C LEU A 139 -9.79 10.67 24.02
N ALA A 140 -10.96 10.63 23.37
CA ALA A 140 -12.18 10.34 24.12
C ALA A 140 -12.10 8.88 24.58
N CYS A 141 -12.32 8.62 25.87
CA CYS A 141 -12.33 7.31 26.52
C CYS A 141 -10.97 6.74 26.99
N SER A 142 -10.35 7.39 27.98
CA SER A 142 -9.93 6.60 29.14
C SER A 142 -9.81 7.50 30.37
N GLY A 143 -10.88 7.52 31.17
CA GLY A 143 -10.76 7.84 32.58
C GLY A 143 -9.98 6.72 33.24
N ILE A 144 -8.69 6.94 33.47
CA ILE A 144 -7.93 6.16 34.44
C ILE A 144 -7.84 7.02 35.68
N LEU A 145 -8.73 6.69 36.62
CA LEU A 145 -8.63 6.99 38.03
C LEU A 145 -7.21 6.64 38.50
N VAL A 146 -6.47 7.65 38.92
CA VAL A 146 -5.29 7.48 39.77
C VAL A 146 -5.81 7.10 41.15
N GLY A 147 -5.54 5.85 41.55
CA GLY A 147 -5.54 5.38 42.93
C GLY A 147 -4.11 5.14 43.38
#